data_AF-A0A7Y1VTP9-F1
#
_entry.id   AF-A0A7Y1VTP9-F1
#
_cell.length_a   1.000
_cell.length_b   1.000
_cell.length_c   1.000
_cell.angle_alpha   90.00
_cell.angle_beta   90.00
_cell.angle_gamma   90.00
#
_symmetry.space_group_name_H-M   'P 1'
#
loop_
_entity.id
_entity.type
_entity.pdbx_description
1 polymer ?
#
loop_
_entity_poly.entity_id
_entity_poly.type
_entity_poly.pdbx_seq_one_letter_code
_entity_poly.pdbx_strand_id
1 'polypeptide(L)'
;VVDEHILHMRKLLKTSLEDLDLSVRAYNCLKAAKINSLGELVQYEMHELLKFRNFGKKSLVEIEELLAIKGLTFGMDLAPYQLDQD
;
A
#
# COMPACT_ATOMS: atom_id res chain seq x y z
N VAL A 1 18.92 -16.14 11.47
CA VAL A 1 18.31 -15.09 12.32
C VAL A 1 17.43 -14.29 11.40
N VAL A 2 16.11 -14.32 11.59
CA VAL A 2 15.21 -13.44 10.83
C VAL A 2 15.48 -12.02 11.34
N ASP A 3 15.84 -11.12 10.44
CA ASP A 3 16.09 -9.72 10.76
C ASP A 3 14.81 -9.11 11.37
N GLU A 4 14.94 -8.47 12.53
CA GLU A 4 13.83 -7.81 13.24
C GLU A 4 13.16 -6.75 12.36
N HIS A 5 13.94 -6.07 11.52
CA HIS A 5 13.44 -5.10 10.55
C HIS A 5 12.58 -5.78 9.46
N ILE A 6 12.97 -6.95 8.98
CA ILE A 6 12.18 -7.71 7.98
C ILE A 6 10.85 -8.14 8.59
N LEU A 7 10.85 -8.62 9.83
CA LEU A 7 9.62 -9.02 10.51
C LEU A 7 8.68 -7.84 10.75
N HIS A 8 9.22 -6.68 11.14
CA HIS A 8 8.44 -5.46 11.30
C HIS A 8 7.82 -5.01 9.96
N MET A 9 8.63 -4.94 8.90
CA MET A 9 8.16 -4.58 7.56
C MET A 9 7.10 -5.54 7.04
N ARG A 10 7.27 -6.85 7.24
CA ARG A 10 6.27 -7.86 6.87
C ARG A 10 4.92 -7.59 7.54
N LYS A 11 4.91 -7.31 8.84
CA LYS A 11 3.68 -6.97 9.57
C LYS A 11 3.03 -5.70 9.02
N LEU A 12 3.83 -4.68 8.75
CA LEU A 12 3.35 -3.43 8.17
C LEU A 12 2.70 -3.66 6.79
N LEU A 13 3.35 -4.39 5.90
CA LEU A 13 2.86 -4.69 4.56
C LEU A 13 1.61 -5.58 4.56
N LYS A 14 1.45 -6.48 5.55
CA LYS A 14 0.23 -7.29 5.74
C LYS A 14 -0.96 -6.48 6.28
N THR A 15 -0.79 -5.19 6.60
CA THR A 15 -1.88 -4.35 7.14
C THR A 15 -2.98 -4.16 6.10
N SER A 16 -4.23 -4.35 6.50
CA SER A 16 -5.41 -4.15 5.63
C SER A 16 -5.61 -2.67 5.34
N LEU A 17 -6.06 -2.33 4.12
CA LEU A 17 -6.46 -0.96 3.79
C LEU A 17 -7.65 -0.47 4.62
N GLU A 18 -8.46 -1.39 5.18
CA GLU A 18 -9.59 -1.08 6.05
C GLU A 18 -9.13 -0.51 7.41
N ASP A 19 -7.92 -0.88 7.86
CA ASP A 19 -7.31 -0.39 9.09
C ASP A 19 -6.52 0.92 8.87
N LEU A 20 -6.45 1.40 7.63
CA LEU A 20 -5.77 2.64 7.26
C LEU A 20 -6.78 3.79 7.26
N ASP A 21 -6.34 4.95 7.76
CA ASP A 21 -7.15 6.18 7.77
C ASP A 21 -7.16 6.81 6.37
N LEU A 22 -7.82 6.12 5.44
CA LEU A 22 -8.04 6.54 4.06
C LEU A 22 -9.44 7.12 3.91
N SER A 23 -9.57 8.14 3.08
CA SER A 23 -10.85 8.64 2.65
C SER A 23 -11.65 7.53 1.96
N VAL A 24 -12.96 7.54 2.16
CA VAL A 24 -13.90 6.59 1.54
C VAL A 24 -13.67 6.50 0.03
N ARG A 25 -13.29 7.60 -0.63
CA ARG A 25 -12.97 7.62 -2.05
C ARG A 25 -11.68 6.87 -2.38
N ALA A 26 -10.59 7.15 -1.67
CA ALA A 26 -9.32 6.46 -1.89
C ALA A 26 -9.48 4.96 -1.64
N TYR A 27 -10.06 4.58 -0.50
CA TYR A 27 -10.36 3.19 -0.15
C TYR A 27 -11.19 2.49 -1.24
N ASN A 28 -12.31 3.09 -1.68
CA ASN A 28 -13.16 2.47 -2.68
C ASN A 28 -12.47 2.32 -4.06
N CYS A 29 -11.59 3.25 -4.45
CA CYS A 29 -10.85 3.11 -5.70
C CYS A 29 -9.84 1.95 -5.64
N LEU A 30 -9.13 1.82 -4.52
CA LEU A 30 -8.19 0.72 -4.28
C LEU A 30 -8.92 -0.63 -4.19
N LYS A 31 -10.04 -0.68 -3.46
CA LYS A 31 -10.88 -1.88 -3.36
C LYS A 31 -11.44 -2.31 -4.73
N ALA A 32 -11.85 -1.36 -5.56
CA ALA A 32 -12.30 -1.63 -6.93
C ALA A 32 -11.17 -2.18 -7.82
N ALA A 33 -9.93 -1.79 -7.55
CA ALA A 33 -8.73 -2.34 -8.18
C ALA A 33 -8.26 -3.67 -7.55
N LYS A 34 -9.05 -4.24 -6.63
CA LYS A 34 -8.74 -5.47 -5.85
C LYS A 34 -7.49 -5.36 -4.98
N ILE A 35 -7.14 -4.14 -4.58
CA ILE A 35 -6.09 -3.87 -3.60
C ILE A 35 -6.75 -3.85 -2.22
N ASN A 36 -6.30 -4.73 -1.33
CA ASN A 36 -6.84 -4.94 0.01
C ASN A 36 -5.80 -4.73 1.10
N SER A 37 -4.51 -4.80 0.79
CA SER A 37 -3.43 -4.60 1.75
C SER A 37 -2.45 -3.50 1.34
N LEU A 38 -1.68 -3.04 2.32
CA LEU A 38 -0.61 -2.07 2.10
C LEU A 38 0.49 -2.64 1.19
N GLY A 39 0.81 -3.92 1.33
CA GLY A 39 1.75 -4.64 0.47
C GLY A 39 1.31 -4.69 -0.98
N GLU A 40 0.02 -4.91 -1.24
CA GLU A 40 -0.50 -4.83 -2.61
C GLU A 40 -0.40 -3.41 -3.16
N LEU A 41 -0.68 -2.39 -2.34
CA LEU A 41 -0.64 -0.98 -2.75
C LEU A 41 0.76 -0.51 -3.17
N VAL A 42 1.78 -0.80 -2.36
CA VAL A 42 3.16 -0.31 -2.60
C VAL A 42 3.85 -0.95 -3.80
N GLN A 43 3.32 -2.06 -4.32
CA GLN A 43 3.83 -2.68 -5.54
C GLN A 43 3.44 -1.91 -6.81
N TYR A 44 2.39 -1.08 -6.74
CA TYR A 44 1.98 -0.25 -7.87
C TYR A 44 2.80 1.02 -7.96
N GLU A 45 2.95 1.49 -9.18
CA GLU A 45 3.52 2.81 -9.46
C GLU A 45 2.46 3.91 -9.39
N MET A 46 2.88 5.14 -9.07
CA MET A 46 1.97 6.30 -9.00
C MET A 46 1.14 6.49 -10.29
N HIS A 47 1.77 6.28 -11.44
CA HIS A 47 1.15 6.45 -12.74
C HIS A 47 0.14 5.34 -13.06
N GLU A 48 0.23 4.18 -12.41
CA GLU A 48 -0.75 3.10 -12.54
C GLU A 48 -2.01 3.39 -11.73
N LEU A 49 -1.85 3.94 -10.52
CA LEU A 49 -2.97 4.37 -9.69
C LEU A 49 -3.82 5.44 -10.38
N LEU A 50 -3.17 6.34 -11.13
CA LEU A 50 -3.87 7.36 -11.93
C LEU A 50 -4.71 6.78 -13.08
N LYS A 51 -4.47 5.53 -13.50
CA LYS A 51 -5.29 4.84 -14.51
C LYS A 51 -6.57 4.24 -13.89
N PHE A 52 -6.67 4.17 -12.56
CA PHE A 52 -7.85 3.62 -11.91
C PHE A 52 -9.06 4.53 -12.10
N ARG A 53 -10.20 3.92 -12.40
CA ARG A 53 -11.45 4.64 -12.62
C ARG A 53 -11.83 5.42 -11.36
N ASN A 54 -12.14 6.71 -11.52
CA ASN A 54 -12.52 7.65 -10.45
C ASN A 54 -11.40 8.02 -9.46
N PHE A 55 -10.17 7.58 -9.71
CA PHE A 55 -8.98 7.96 -8.95
C PHE A 55 -8.57 9.40 -9.31
N GLY A 56 -8.43 10.26 -8.30
CA GLY A 56 -8.16 11.68 -8.49
C GLY A 56 -6.89 12.12 -7.80
N LYS A 57 -6.37 13.31 -8.17
CA LYS A 57 -5.16 13.90 -7.59
C LYS A 57 -5.18 13.96 -6.06
N LYS A 58 -6.34 14.25 -5.45
CA LYS A 58 -6.49 14.31 -4.00
C LYS A 58 -6.27 12.95 -3.33
N SER A 59 -6.84 11.88 -3.89
CA SER A 59 -6.63 10.52 -3.39
C SER A 59 -5.19 10.06 -3.59
N LEU A 60 -4.52 10.48 -4.67
CA LEU A 60 -3.11 10.18 -4.87
C LEU A 60 -2.24 10.81 -3.78
N VAL A 61 -2.42 12.10 -3.50
CA VAL A 61 -1.66 12.84 -2.46
C VAL A 61 -1.89 12.21 -1.09
N GLU A 62 -3.13 11.87 -0.76
CA GLU A 62 -3.46 11.21 0.50
C GLU A 62 -2.74 9.86 0.66
N ILE A 63 -2.66 9.07 -0.41
CA ILE A 63 -1.92 7.81 -0.38
C ILE A 63 -0.42 8.05 -0.28
N GLU A 64 0.13 9.03 -1.00
CA GLU A 64 1.54 9.41 -0.93
C GLU A 64 1.95 9.83 0.49
N GLU A 65 1.14 10.67 1.14
CA GLU A 65 1.33 11.08 2.53
C GLU A 65 1.28 9.88 3.49
N LEU A 66 0.30 8.98 3.31
CA LEU A 66 0.19 7.76 4.10
C LEU A 66 1.42 6.86 3.98
N LEU A 67 1.92 6.65 2.76
CA LEU A 67 3.13 5.88 2.52
C LEU A 67 4.35 6.56 3.15
N ALA A 68 4.50 7.87 2.99
CA ALA A 68 5.60 8.63 3.58
C ALA A 68 5.61 8.55 5.12
N ILE A 69 4.45 8.66 5.78
CA ILE A 69 4.31 8.52 7.23
C ILE A 69 4.75 7.12 7.71
N LYS A 70 4.49 6.09 6.89
CA LYS A 70 4.86 4.70 7.19
C LYS A 70 6.28 4.33 6.73
N GLY A 71 7.01 5.26 6.13
CA GLY A 71 8.35 5.02 5.58
C GLY A 71 8.35 4.11 4.35
N LEU A 72 7.26 4.11 3.58
CA LEU A 72 7.06 3.31 2.38
C LEU A 72 7.07 4.19 1.13
N THR A 73 7.22 3.56 -0.03
CA THR A 73 7.23 4.21 -1.34
C THR A 73 6.42 3.38 -2.34
N PHE A 74 6.12 3.95 -3.51
CA PHE A 74 5.53 3.21 -4.63
C PHE A 74 6.60 2.39 -5.36
N GLY A 75 6.18 1.35 -6.09
CA GLY A 75 7.08 0.48 -6.84
C GLY A 75 8.04 -0.35 -5.97
N MET A 76 7.68 -0.63 -4.71
CA MET A 76 8.52 -1.42 -3.81
C MET A 76 8.59 -2.89 -4.24
N ASP A 77 9.81 -3.43 -4.29
CA ASP A 77 10.02 -4.87 -4.42
C ASP A 77 9.78 -5.56 -3.07
N LEU A 78 8.77 -6.43 -3.03
CA LEU A 78 8.37 -7.14 -1.82
C LEU A 78 8.93 -8.56 -1.70
N ALA A 79 9.65 -9.06 -2.71
CA ALA A 79 10.29 -10.38 -2.68
C ALA A 79 11.16 -10.61 -1.42
N PRO A 80 11.91 -9.62 -0.90
CA PRO A 80 12.72 -9.80 0.32
C PRO A 80 11.89 -10.03 1.59
N TYR A 81 10.63 -9.56 1.63
CA TYR A 81 9.81 -9.61 2.85
C TYR A 81 9.03 -10.92 3.00
N GLN A 82 8.94 -11.74 1.95
CA GLN A 82 8.29 -13.07 1.96
C GLN A 82 6.91 -13.03 2.63
N LEU A 83 5.99 -12.25 2.07
CA LEU A 83 4.67 -12.04 2.65
C LEU A 83 3.83 -13.33 2.73
N ASP A 84 4.14 -14.32 1.89
CA ASP A 84 3.46 -15.63 1.86
C ASP A 84 3.92 -16.60 2.95
N GLN A 85 4.97 -16.26 3.72
CA GLN A 85 5.42 -17.07 4.85
C GLN A 85 4.79 -16.56 6.15
N ASP A 86 4.05 -17.44 6.81
CA ASP A 86 3.45 -17.24 8.14
C ASP A 86 4.41 -17.69 9.25
#